data_AF-A0A929WDP6-F1
#
_entry.id   AF-A0A929WDP6-F1
#
_cell.length_a   1.000
_cell.length_b   1.000
_cell.length_c   1.000
_cell.angle_alpha   90.00
_cell.angle_beta   90.00
_cell.angle_gamma   90.00
#
_symmetry.space_group_name_H-M   'P 1'
#
loop_
_entity.id
_entity.type
_entity.pdbx_description
1 polymer ?
#
loop_
_entity_poly.entity_id
_entity_poly.type
_entity_poly.pdbx_seq_one_letter_code
_entity_poly.pdbx_strand_id
1 'polypeptide(L)'
;MLDDIGGCRLIVNDVEEVYRAATELERILGKPKVKDYIAVPQRSGYRSYHAIYKVPVSGISYRVEVQIRTRLQHLWATGVEAVGEVYGLEYKSPDIRAKLRGKEQMRERFLTLSSHLFAREEKMPGIPGVVDDVSSIC
;
A
#
# COMPACT_ATOMS: atom_id res chain seq x y z
N MET A 1 -12.94 -22.77 6.33
CA MET A 1 -11.90 -23.13 5.34
C MET A 1 -10.69 -22.30 5.72
N LEU A 2 -9.65 -22.92 6.29
CA LEU A 2 -8.35 -22.27 6.49
C LEU A 2 -7.82 -22.03 5.09
N ASP A 3 -8.16 -20.90 4.53
CA ASP A 3 -7.52 -20.43 3.33
C ASP A 3 -6.08 -20.10 3.74
N ASP A 4 -5.15 -21.04 3.57
CA ASP A 4 -3.73 -20.80 3.83
C ASP A 4 -3.27 -19.62 2.96
N ILE A 5 -3.12 -18.45 3.61
CA ILE A 5 -2.65 -17.20 3.02
C ILE A 5 -1.14 -17.12 3.29
N GLY A 6 -0.34 -17.51 2.31
CA GLY A 6 1.07 -17.11 2.25
C GLY A 6 1.15 -15.66 1.76
N GLY A 7 2.00 -14.83 2.38
CA GLY A 7 2.21 -13.45 1.97
C GLY A 7 3.68 -13.18 1.70
N CYS A 8 4.03 -12.63 0.53
CA CYS A 8 5.37 -12.15 0.25
C CYS A 8 5.37 -10.71 -0.25
N ARG A 9 6.50 -10.03 -0.07
CA ARG A 9 6.72 -8.67 -0.56
C ARG A 9 7.86 -8.65 -1.54
N LEU A 10 7.62 -8.08 -2.71
CA LEU A 10 8.63 -7.82 -3.72
C LEU A 10 8.90 -6.32 -3.75
N ILE A 11 10.09 -5.92 -3.31
CA ILE A 11 10.49 -4.51 -3.28
C ILE A 11 11.37 -4.22 -4.50
N VAL A 12 10.91 -3.30 -5.35
CA VAL A 12 11.54 -2.90 -6.60
C VAL A 12 11.95 -1.42 -6.58
N ASN A 13 12.66 -0.96 -7.60
CA ASN A 13 13.22 0.38 -7.64
C ASN A 13 12.16 1.45 -7.94
N ASP A 14 11.32 1.22 -8.94
CA ASP A 14 10.34 2.20 -9.43
C ASP A 14 9.00 1.54 -9.81
N VAL A 15 8.03 2.37 -10.16
CA VAL A 15 6.67 1.93 -10.50
C VAL A 15 6.64 1.13 -11.82
N GLU A 16 7.55 1.40 -12.75
CA GLU A 16 7.64 0.61 -13.99
C GLU A 16 8.04 -0.84 -13.66
N GLU A 17 9.03 -1.02 -12.78
CA GLU A 17 9.39 -2.34 -12.27
C GLU A 17 8.27 -3.03 -11.50
N VAL A 18 7.39 -2.29 -10.82
CA VAL A 18 6.21 -2.88 -10.17
C VAL A 18 5.33 -3.58 -11.20
N TYR A 19 5.00 -2.88 -12.28
CA TYR A 19 4.13 -3.41 -13.32
C TYR A 19 4.83 -4.48 -14.17
N ARG A 20 6.13 -4.33 -14.46
CA ARG A 20 6.93 -5.39 -15.11
C ARG A 20 6.94 -6.69 -14.30
N ALA A 21 7.16 -6.59 -12.99
CA ALA A 21 7.11 -7.75 -12.10
C ALA A 21 5.72 -8.37 -12.02
N ALA A 22 4.65 -7.56 -12.00
CA ALA A 22 3.27 -8.04 -12.03
C ALA A 22 2.97 -8.86 -13.30
N THR A 23 3.38 -8.36 -14.46
CA THR A 23 3.22 -9.07 -15.75
C THR A 23 4.00 -10.38 -15.77
N GLU A 24 5.24 -10.40 -15.27
CA GLU A 24 6.04 -11.62 -15.25
C GLU A 24 5.48 -12.67 -14.28
N LEU A 25 4.99 -12.23 -13.11
CA LEU A 25 4.33 -13.12 -12.16
C LEU A 25 3.02 -13.69 -12.73
N GLU A 26 2.24 -12.90 -13.46
CA GLU A 26 1.05 -13.39 -14.18
C GLU A 26 1.43 -14.43 -15.25
N ARG A 27 2.55 -14.26 -15.95
CA ARG A 27 3.05 -15.24 -16.92
C ARG A 27 3.42 -16.57 -16.27
N ILE A 28 4.02 -16.54 -15.09
CA ILE A 28 4.50 -17.74 -14.38
C ILE A 28 3.38 -18.44 -13.61
N LEU A 29 2.53 -17.66 -12.92
CA LEU A 29 1.54 -18.16 -11.94
C LEU A 29 0.09 -18.10 -12.46
N GLY A 30 -0.12 -17.55 -13.65
CA GLY A 30 -1.45 -17.32 -14.23
C GLY A 30 -2.11 -16.03 -13.72
N LYS A 31 -3.33 -15.76 -14.17
CA LYS A 31 -4.05 -14.51 -13.88
C LYS A 31 -4.41 -14.37 -12.38
N PRO A 32 -3.93 -13.34 -11.67
CA PRO A 32 -4.28 -13.10 -10.28
C PRO A 32 -5.59 -12.33 -10.12
N LYS A 33 -6.12 -12.31 -8.89
CA LYS A 33 -7.01 -11.23 -8.44
C LYS A 33 -6.15 -10.04 -8.02
N VAL A 34 -6.39 -8.88 -8.63
CA VAL A 34 -5.58 -7.68 -8.44
C VAL A 34 -6.28 -6.65 -7.55
N LYS A 35 -5.52 -5.99 -6.67
CA LYS A 35 -5.89 -4.70 -6.08
C LYS A 35 -4.74 -3.71 -6.31
N ASP A 36 -4.95 -2.74 -7.18
CA ASP A 36 -3.94 -1.74 -7.52
C ASP A 36 -4.16 -0.45 -6.72
N TYR A 37 -3.46 -0.34 -5.58
CA TYR A 37 -3.48 0.88 -4.76
C TYR A 37 -2.42 1.90 -5.17
N ILE A 38 -1.69 1.67 -6.27
CA ILE A 38 -0.77 2.66 -6.85
C ILE A 38 -1.56 3.53 -7.83
N ALA A 39 -2.30 2.90 -8.73
CA ALA A 39 -3.17 3.58 -9.69
C ALA A 39 -4.40 4.22 -9.00
N VAL A 40 -4.96 3.54 -7.99
CA VAL A 40 -6.12 4.02 -7.22
C VAL A 40 -5.75 4.08 -5.73
N PRO A 41 -5.01 5.13 -5.30
CA PRO A 41 -4.51 5.22 -3.93
C PRO A 41 -5.62 5.34 -2.91
N GLN A 42 -5.42 4.70 -1.76
CA GLN A 42 -6.37 4.77 -0.65
C GLN A 42 -6.30 6.12 0.05
N ARG A 43 -7.42 6.54 0.65
CA ARG A 43 -7.49 7.75 1.49
C ARG A 43 -6.53 7.73 2.68
N SER A 44 -6.07 6.56 3.11
CA SER A 44 -5.09 6.39 4.20
C SER A 44 -3.67 6.75 3.77
N GLY A 45 -3.42 6.98 2.48
CA GLY A 45 -2.09 7.11 1.92
C GLY A 45 -1.45 5.77 1.56
N TYR A 46 -2.10 4.63 1.82
CA TYR A 46 -1.52 3.33 1.51
C TYR A 46 -1.43 3.07 0.01
N ARG A 47 -0.24 2.64 -0.44
CA ARG A 47 0.11 2.37 -1.84
C ARG A 47 0.89 1.06 -1.96
N SER A 48 0.45 0.18 -2.86
CA SER A 48 1.05 -1.13 -3.18
C SER A 48 0.27 -1.76 -4.32
N TYR A 49 0.91 -2.59 -5.15
CA TYR A 49 0.22 -3.49 -6.06
C TYR A 49 0.02 -4.85 -5.38
N HIS A 50 -1.22 -5.33 -5.25
CA HIS A 50 -1.53 -6.63 -4.63
C HIS A 50 -1.99 -7.62 -5.70
N ALA A 51 -1.25 -8.71 -5.87
CA ALA A 51 -1.60 -9.82 -6.75
C ALA A 51 -1.88 -11.07 -5.91
N ILE A 52 -3.11 -11.56 -5.96
CA ILE A 52 -3.56 -12.72 -5.19
C ILE A 52 -3.72 -13.91 -6.14
N TYR A 53 -2.86 -14.91 -5.98
CA TYR A 53 -2.83 -16.13 -6.77
C TYR A 53 -3.48 -17.30 -6.03
N LYS A 54 -4.01 -18.26 -6.80
CA LYS A 54 -4.38 -19.58 -6.30
C LYS A 54 -3.40 -20.59 -6.87
N VAL A 55 -2.57 -21.17 -6.01
CA VAL A 55 -1.49 -22.08 -6.42
C VAL A 55 -1.81 -23.49 -5.94
N PRO A 56 -2.02 -24.47 -6.85
CA PRO A 56 -2.20 -25.86 -6.47
C PRO A 56 -0.85 -26.48 -6.10
N VAL A 57 -0.74 -27.05 -4.89
CA VAL A 57 0.42 -27.82 -4.44
C VAL A 57 -0.08 -29.14 -3.84
N SER A 58 0.35 -30.27 -4.40
CA SER A 58 -0.01 -31.62 -3.92
C SER A 58 -1.52 -31.86 -3.73
N GLY A 59 -2.35 -31.29 -4.62
CA GLY A 59 -3.81 -31.42 -4.56
C GLY A 59 -4.53 -30.42 -3.63
N ILE A 60 -3.79 -29.56 -2.92
CA ILE A 60 -4.32 -28.49 -2.08
C ILE A 60 -4.13 -27.15 -2.79
N SER A 61 -5.17 -26.31 -2.85
CA SER A 61 -5.09 -24.97 -3.43
C SER A 61 -4.74 -23.94 -2.35
N TYR A 62 -3.54 -23.38 -2.43
CA TYR A 62 -3.07 -22.32 -1.55
C TYR A 62 -3.41 -20.93 -2.11
N ARG A 63 -3.71 -19.96 -1.24
CA ARG A 63 -3.83 -18.56 -1.64
C ARG A 63 -2.53 -17.84 -1.31
N VAL A 64 -1.89 -17.25 -2.31
CA VAL A 64 -0.65 -16.50 -2.11
C VAL A 64 -0.87 -15.06 -2.52
N GLU A 65 -0.65 -14.13 -1.60
CA GLU A 65 -0.65 -12.70 -1.88
C GLU A 65 0.78 -12.21 -2.09
N VAL A 66 1.05 -11.68 -3.28
CA VAL A 66 2.28 -10.97 -3.60
C VAL A 66 2.01 -9.48 -3.57
N GLN A 67 2.69 -8.79 -2.67
CA GLN A 67 2.64 -7.33 -2.56
C GLN A 67 3.89 -6.75 -3.24
N ILE A 68 3.71 -6.10 -4.38
CA ILE A 68 4.79 -5.47 -5.13
C ILE A 68 4.80 -3.98 -4.80
N ARG A 69 5.95 -3.45 -4.41
CA ARG A 69 6.11 -2.06 -3.97
C ARG A 69 7.42 -1.48 -4.43
N THR A 70 7.45 -0.18 -4.65
CA THR A 70 8.71 0.55 -4.70
C THR A 70 9.34 0.64 -3.31
N ARG A 71 10.62 1.03 -3.26
CA ARG A 71 11.30 1.38 -2.00
C ARG A 71 10.55 2.47 -1.21
N LEU A 72 10.09 3.55 -1.85
CA LEU A 72 9.36 4.62 -1.18
C LEU A 72 8.04 4.13 -0.58
N GLN A 73 7.27 3.35 -1.33
CA GLN A 73 6.02 2.77 -0.85
C GLN A 73 6.24 1.81 0.33
N HIS A 74 7.31 1.01 0.28
CA HIS A 74 7.68 0.12 1.38
C HIS A 74 8.09 0.90 2.64
N LEU A 75 9.02 1.85 2.50
CA LEU A 75 9.51 2.66 3.62
C LEU A 75 8.40 3.48 4.27
N TRP A 76 7.54 4.11 3.46
CA TRP A 76 6.39 4.84 3.99
C TRP A 76 5.46 3.91 4.79
N ALA A 77 5.12 2.75 4.23
CA ALA A 77 4.24 1.80 4.91
C ALA A 77 4.84 1.28 6.21
N THR A 78 6.15 1.02 6.26
CA THR A 78 6.88 0.63 7.47
C THR A 78 6.93 1.78 8.49
N GLY A 79 7.15 3.02 8.03
CA GLY A 79 7.12 4.20 8.88
C GLY A 79 5.76 4.42 9.54
N VAL A 80 4.66 4.22 8.80
CA VAL A 80 3.30 4.28 9.37
C VAL A 80 3.09 3.23 10.45
N GLU A 81 3.56 1.99 10.25
CA GLU A 81 3.48 0.96 11.29
C GLU A 81 4.30 1.36 12.53
N ALA A 82 5.52 1.89 12.35
CA ALA A 82 6.35 2.32 13.46
C ALA A 82 5.70 3.47 14.27
N VAL A 83 5.13 4.46 13.59
CA VAL A 83 4.36 5.52 14.25
C VAL A 83 3.13 4.94 14.95
N GLY A 84 2.45 3.99 14.32
CA GLY A 84 1.30 3.31 14.89
C GLY A 84 1.64 2.57 16.18
N GLU A 85 2.71 1.79 16.18
CA GLU A 85 3.22 1.03 17.33
C GLU A 85 3.55 1.96 18.51
N VAL A 86 4.29 3.04 18.26
CA VAL A 86 4.68 4.01 19.29
C VAL A 86 3.47 4.66 19.98
N TYR A 87 2.37 4.84 19.24
CA TYR A 87 1.18 5.52 19.75
C TYR A 87 -0.02 4.60 20.01
N GLY A 88 0.12 3.28 19.79
CA GLY A 88 -0.98 2.32 19.94
C GLY A 88 -2.15 2.56 18.97
N LEU A 89 -1.89 3.04 17.75
CA LEU A 89 -2.92 3.42 16.77
C LEU A 89 -2.66 2.80 15.39
N GLU A 90 -3.70 2.22 14.78
CA GLU A 90 -3.62 1.71 13.41
C GLU A 90 -4.03 2.78 12.39
N TYR A 91 -3.08 3.64 11.99
CA TYR A 91 -3.35 4.77 11.09
C TYR A 91 -3.83 4.38 9.69
N LYS A 92 -3.68 3.10 9.28
CA LYS A 92 -4.18 2.60 7.99
C LYS A 92 -5.66 2.22 8.03
N SER A 93 -6.20 1.97 9.23
CA SER A 93 -7.58 1.52 9.42
C SER A 93 -8.59 2.67 9.23
N PRO A 94 -9.60 2.54 8.34
CA PRO A 94 -10.64 3.54 8.17
C PRO A 94 -11.41 3.87 9.45
N ASP A 95 -11.69 2.86 10.29
CA ASP A 95 -12.47 3.01 11.52
C ASP A 95 -11.72 3.81 12.59
N ILE A 96 -10.40 3.59 12.70
CA ILE A 96 -9.54 4.36 13.59
C ILE A 96 -9.44 5.80 13.10
N ARG A 97 -9.20 5.99 11.79
CA ARG A 97 -9.08 7.32 11.17
C ARG A 97 -10.31 8.20 11.41
N ALA A 98 -11.52 7.65 11.35
CA ALA A 98 -12.75 8.40 11.59
C ALA A 98 -12.86 8.96 13.03
N LYS A 99 -12.17 8.31 13.99
CA LYS A 99 -12.22 8.64 15.42
C LYS A 99 -11.08 9.53 15.89
N LEU A 100 -10.03 9.73 15.07
CA LEU A 100 -8.86 10.52 15.45
C LEU A 100 -9.22 11.98 15.77
N ARG A 101 -8.61 12.53 16.82
CA ARG A 101 -8.81 13.94 17.20
C ARG A 101 -7.48 14.60 17.59
N GLY A 102 -7.43 15.92 17.53
CA GLY A 102 -6.29 16.71 17.98
C GLY A 102 -4.96 16.25 17.37
N LYS A 103 -3.99 15.89 18.23
CA LYS A 103 -2.64 15.48 17.80
C LYS A 103 -2.62 14.22 16.93
N GLU A 104 -3.57 13.30 17.11
CA GLU A 104 -3.63 12.07 16.32
C GLU A 104 -4.01 12.37 14.87
N GLN A 105 -4.98 13.27 14.67
CA GLN A 105 -5.39 13.74 13.35
C GLN A 105 -4.24 14.50 12.67
N MET A 106 -3.46 15.28 13.42
CA MET A 106 -2.29 15.97 12.87
C MET A 106 -1.21 14.98 12.39
N ARG A 107 -0.94 13.91 13.14
CA ARG A 107 -0.02 12.84 12.71
C ARG A 107 -0.55 12.10 11.48
N GLU A 108 -1.83 11.75 11.46
CA GLU A 108 -2.46 11.12 10.31
C GLU A 108 -2.37 12.00 9.06
N ARG A 109 -2.60 13.31 9.20
CA ARG A 109 -2.46 14.28 8.11
C ARG A 109 -1.02 14.32 7.61
N PHE A 110 -0.03 14.34 8.49
CA PHE A 110 1.39 14.27 8.12
C PHE A 110 1.74 12.99 7.34
N LEU A 111 1.30 11.83 7.81
CA LEU A 111 1.51 10.55 7.13
C LEU A 111 0.83 10.52 5.75
N THR A 112 -0.37 11.07 5.66
CA THR A 112 -1.11 11.16 4.39
C THR A 112 -0.44 12.12 3.40
N LEU A 113 0.01 13.28 3.86
CA LEU A 113 0.73 14.28 3.05
C LEU A 113 2.06 13.73 2.52
N SER A 114 2.85 13.07 3.37
CA SER A 114 4.10 12.43 2.92
C SER A 114 3.86 11.38 1.84
N SER A 115 2.82 10.55 1.97
CA SER A 115 2.48 9.60 0.90
C SER A 115 2.05 10.28 -0.39
N HIS A 116 1.30 11.37 -0.30
CA HIS A 116 0.89 12.16 -1.46
C HIS A 116 2.12 12.70 -2.20
N LEU A 117 3.08 13.29 -1.49
CA LEU A 117 4.31 13.80 -2.09
C LEU A 117 5.12 12.68 -2.76
N PHE A 118 5.28 11.53 -2.10
CA PHE A 118 5.95 10.39 -2.71
C PHE A 118 5.21 9.85 -3.95
N ALA A 119 3.88 9.93 -3.98
CA ALA A 119 3.12 9.57 -5.19
C ALA A 119 3.42 10.53 -6.35
N ARG A 120 3.54 11.82 -6.07
CA ARG A 120 3.91 12.83 -7.08
C ARG A 120 5.33 12.65 -7.59
N GLU A 121 6.27 12.34 -6.71
CA GLU A 121 7.65 12.01 -7.06
C GLU A 121 7.72 10.79 -8.00
N GLU A 122 6.90 9.78 -7.73
CA GLU A 122 6.74 8.58 -8.57
C GLU A 122 5.86 8.81 -9.83
N LYS A 123 5.42 10.06 -10.09
CA LYS A 123 4.53 10.45 -11.19
C LYS A 123 3.19 9.70 -11.20
N MET A 124 2.73 9.27 -10.03
CA MET A 124 1.47 8.57 -9.83
C MET A 124 0.36 9.49 -9.32
N PRO A 125 -0.91 9.07 -9.41
CA PRO A 125 -2.01 9.79 -8.77
C PRO A 125 -1.73 9.98 -7.27
N GLY A 126 -1.94 11.19 -6.79
CA GLY A 126 -1.86 11.51 -5.38
C GLY A 126 -3.09 11.05 -4.61
N ILE A 127 -3.03 11.16 -3.29
CA ILE A 127 -4.09 10.70 -2.40
C ILE A 127 -5.37 11.56 -2.57
N PRO A 128 -6.57 10.96 -2.68
CA PRO A 128 -7.81 11.69 -2.86
C PRO A 128 -8.10 12.66 -1.70
N GLY A 129 -8.43 13.91 -2.03
CA GLY A 129 -8.76 14.95 -1.05
C GLY A 129 -7.55 15.66 -0.43
N VAL A 130 -6.34 15.32 -0.86
CA VAL A 130 -5.12 16.04 -0.50
C VAL A 130 -4.74 16.96 -1.66
N VAL A 131 -4.52 18.24 -1.36
CA VAL A 131 -4.12 19.25 -2.35
C VAL A 131 -2.59 19.35 -2.41
N ASP A 132 -2.07 19.62 -3.61
CA ASP A 132 -0.62 19.82 -3.85
C ASP A 132 -0.11 21.14 -3.25
N ASP A 133 -1.01 22.07 -2.92
CA ASP A 133 -0.66 23.38 -2.41
C ASP A 133 -0.30 23.36 -0.92
N VAL A 134 0.99 23.36 -0.64
CA VAL A 134 1.56 23.42 0.72
C VAL A 134 1.22 24.75 1.41
N SER A 135 0.90 25.82 0.66
CA SER A 135 0.53 27.11 1.25
C SER A 135 -0.82 27.08 1.99
N SER A 136 -1.64 26.04 1.74
CA SER A 136 -2.89 25.77 2.46
C SER A 136 -2.70 24.94 3.75
N ILE A 137 -1.45 24.63 4.12
CA ILE A 137 -1.10 23.72 5.23
C ILE A 137 -0.57 24.51 6.45
N CYS A 138 -0.32 25.81 6.31
CA CYS A 138 0.11 26.71 7.39
C CYS A 138 -1.03 27.62 7.86
#